data_AF-A0A2C9DVG5-F1
#
_entry.id   AF-A0A2C9DVG5-F1
#
_cell.length_a   1.000
_cell.length_b   1.000
_cell.length_c   1.000
_cell.angle_alpha   90.00
_cell.angle_beta   90.00
_cell.angle_gamma   90.00
#
_symmetry.space_group_name_H-M   'P 1'
#
loop_
_entity.id
_entity.type
_entity.pdbx_description
1 polymer ?
#
loop_
_entity_poly.entity_id
_entity_poly.type
_entity_poly.pdbx_seq_one_letter_code
_entity_poly.pdbx_strand_id
1 'polypeptide(L)'
;MGGDDIVRGGSGSDTYLFGWGDGNDVIEDWADSGSTDVLELGDLIVPESVYIDRGTEDFWDIFLDFGGGNSVTIKGGFIGGGTVIEEVRFDDSTMWTVDDIRQLYLDQISTEGDDAISGFIDVSDLIHAKAGNDTIYGYSGNDAIYGEEGDDIIFGNDGDDTIIGGQGNDYLVGGAGSDTFVFNATDGQDWIDDLEVGIDKIDLRGVTNLTNFADVLANASEWVSGTTWLYADANNYLRLEGVSIANLQAGDFIFA
;
A
#
# COMPACT_ATOMS: atom_id res chain seq x y z
N MET A 1 -2.65 -32.50 9.51
CA MET A 1 -1.24 -32.77 9.84
C MET A 1 -1.17 -33.04 11.34
N GLY A 2 -0.03 -33.22 11.98
CA GLY A 2 -0.08 -33.56 13.41
C GLY A 2 1.25 -33.35 14.10
N GLY A 3 1.39 -32.20 14.74
CA GLY A 3 2.67 -31.65 15.16
C GLY A 3 3.32 -30.85 14.03
N ASP A 4 4.36 -30.08 14.36
CA ASP A 4 5.03 -29.18 13.41
C ASP A 4 5.64 -29.95 12.21
N ASP A 5 5.03 -29.81 11.04
CA ASP A 5 5.36 -30.54 9.81
C ASP A 5 5.96 -29.61 8.73
N ILE A 6 6.78 -30.17 7.82
CA ILE A 6 7.17 -29.50 6.56
C ILE A 6 6.57 -30.28 5.40
N VAL A 7 5.71 -29.63 4.63
CA VAL A 7 4.94 -30.22 3.53
C VAL A 7 5.43 -29.71 2.20
N ARG A 8 5.55 -30.61 1.21
CA ARG A 8 6.01 -30.30 -0.15
C ARG A 8 5.07 -30.92 -1.17
N GLY A 9 4.40 -30.10 -1.98
CA GLY A 9 3.46 -30.52 -3.03
C GLY A 9 4.19 -30.96 -4.30
N GLY A 10 5.06 -30.10 -4.81
CA GLY A 10 5.96 -30.42 -5.89
C GLY A 10 5.50 -29.79 -7.20
N SER A 11 4.77 -30.52 -8.04
CA SER A 11 4.36 -30.00 -9.35
C SER A 11 2.91 -30.36 -9.64
N GLY A 12 2.17 -29.42 -10.24
CA GLY A 12 0.74 -29.58 -10.48
C GLY A 12 -0.09 -28.99 -9.35
N SER A 13 -1.41 -29.21 -9.38
CA SER A 13 -2.32 -28.71 -8.34
C SER A 13 -2.32 -29.62 -7.11
N ASP A 14 -1.89 -29.07 -5.98
CA ASP A 14 -1.82 -29.71 -4.69
C ASP A 14 -2.87 -29.14 -3.71
N THR A 15 -3.20 -29.92 -2.67
CA THR A 15 -4.12 -29.49 -1.62
C THR A 15 -3.56 -29.87 -0.27
N TYR A 16 -3.34 -28.84 0.55
CA TYR A 16 -2.79 -28.88 1.88
C TYR A 16 -3.92 -28.76 2.88
N LEU A 17 -4.07 -29.75 3.77
CA LEU A 17 -5.12 -29.76 4.78
C LEU A 17 -4.53 -29.38 6.14
N PHE A 18 -5.03 -28.29 6.72
CA PHE A 18 -4.64 -27.85 8.05
C PHE A 18 -5.84 -27.80 9.00
N GLY A 19 -5.74 -28.50 10.12
CA GLY A 19 -6.74 -28.56 11.17
C GLY A 19 -6.25 -27.95 12.49
N TRP A 20 -7.21 -27.62 13.35
CA TRP A 20 -6.88 -27.15 14.70
C TRP A 20 -6.14 -28.22 15.51
N GLY A 21 -5.00 -27.85 16.10
CA GLY A 21 -4.14 -28.75 16.86
C GLY A 21 -3.06 -29.43 16.02
N ASP A 22 -2.97 -29.09 14.73
CA ASP A 22 -1.92 -29.61 13.85
C ASP A 22 -0.55 -29.02 14.17
N GLY A 23 -0.48 -27.86 14.86
CA GLY A 23 0.78 -27.24 15.26
C GLY A 23 1.22 -26.14 14.30
N ASN A 24 2.52 -25.95 14.14
CA ASN A 24 3.11 -24.90 13.31
C ASN A 24 3.73 -25.54 12.06
N ASP A 25 2.98 -25.51 10.96
CA ASP A 25 3.36 -26.20 9.73
C ASP A 25 4.02 -25.25 8.72
N VAL A 26 4.87 -25.80 7.86
CA VAL A 26 5.54 -25.07 6.78
C VAL A 26 5.18 -25.71 5.44
N ILE A 27 4.69 -24.89 4.52
CA ILE A 27 4.42 -25.27 3.13
C ILE A 27 5.56 -24.76 2.25
N GLU A 28 6.17 -25.68 1.51
CA GLU A 28 7.15 -25.41 0.45
C GLU A 28 6.63 -26.01 -0.86
N ASP A 29 6.16 -25.18 -1.78
CA ASP A 29 5.73 -25.61 -3.11
C ASP A 29 6.46 -24.88 -4.23
N TRP A 30 6.34 -25.39 -5.46
CA TRP A 30 6.90 -24.75 -6.64
C TRP A 30 5.78 -24.09 -7.44
N ALA A 31 6.00 -22.82 -7.77
CA ALA A 31 5.11 -22.12 -8.67
C ALA A 31 5.18 -22.71 -10.09
N ASP A 32 4.13 -23.42 -10.49
CA ASP A 32 3.99 -24.01 -11.81
C ASP A 32 2.85 -23.36 -12.59
N SER A 33 3.10 -22.97 -13.85
CA SER A 33 2.08 -22.29 -14.65
C SER A 33 0.86 -23.19 -14.89
N GLY A 34 -0.31 -22.78 -14.37
CA GLY A 34 -1.57 -23.48 -14.56
C GLY A 34 -1.89 -24.56 -13.53
N SER A 35 -1.15 -24.63 -12.41
CA SER A 35 -1.59 -25.31 -11.18
C SER A 35 -2.57 -24.44 -10.40
N THR A 36 -3.13 -25.03 -9.34
CA THR A 36 -4.02 -24.35 -8.37
C THR A 36 -3.80 -25.08 -7.07
N ASP A 37 -2.89 -24.54 -6.30
CA ASP A 37 -2.40 -25.03 -5.03
C ASP A 37 -3.23 -24.37 -3.92
N VAL A 38 -3.77 -25.23 -3.05
CA VAL A 38 -4.84 -24.83 -2.12
C VAL A 38 -4.47 -25.20 -0.70
N LEU A 39 -4.53 -24.23 0.22
CA LEU A 39 -4.58 -24.50 1.65
C LEU A 39 -6.03 -24.55 2.10
N GLU A 40 -6.50 -25.72 2.52
CA GLU A 40 -7.85 -25.92 3.05
C GLU A 40 -7.81 -26.00 4.58
N LEU A 41 -8.47 -25.03 5.21
CA LEU A 41 -8.52 -24.84 6.66
C LEU A 41 -9.78 -25.50 7.25
N GLY A 42 -9.62 -26.24 8.35
CA GLY A 42 -10.73 -26.92 9.02
C GLY A 42 -11.66 -25.99 9.82
N ASP A 43 -12.84 -26.51 10.17
CA ASP A 43 -14.05 -25.81 10.70
C ASP A 43 -13.86 -24.93 11.96
N LEU A 44 -12.71 -24.96 12.63
CA LEU A 44 -12.43 -24.15 13.83
C LEU A 44 -11.57 -22.91 13.53
N ILE A 45 -11.14 -22.74 12.29
CA ILE A 45 -10.36 -21.60 11.83
C ILE A 45 -11.29 -20.72 11.00
N VAL A 46 -11.56 -19.52 11.48
CA VAL A 46 -12.46 -18.56 10.82
C VAL A 46 -11.66 -17.37 10.28
N PRO A 47 -12.05 -16.78 9.12
CA PRO A 47 -11.31 -15.71 8.46
C PRO A 47 -10.95 -14.55 9.40
N GLU A 48 -11.90 -14.08 10.20
CA GLU A 48 -11.71 -12.93 11.10
C GLU A 48 -10.74 -13.18 12.26
N SER A 49 -10.33 -14.42 12.50
CA SER A 49 -9.43 -14.80 13.60
C SER A 49 -7.98 -14.98 13.18
N VAL A 50 -7.70 -14.91 11.87
CA VAL A 50 -6.35 -15.14 11.33
C VAL A 50 -5.53 -13.86 11.42
N TYR A 51 -4.41 -13.94 12.13
CA TYR A 51 -3.40 -12.89 12.12
C TYR A 51 -2.36 -13.19 11.04
N ILE A 52 -2.02 -12.18 10.23
CA ILE A 52 -1.13 -12.30 9.08
C ILE A 52 0.16 -11.54 9.38
N ASP A 53 1.30 -12.16 9.11
CA ASP A 53 2.61 -11.53 9.19
C ASP A 53 3.46 -11.92 7.97
N ARG A 54 4.51 -11.15 7.67
CA ARG A 54 5.47 -11.42 6.58
C ARG A 54 6.56 -12.44 6.95
N GLY A 55 6.38 -13.18 8.03
CA GLY A 55 7.34 -14.16 8.55
C GLY A 55 8.61 -13.53 9.13
N THR A 56 9.23 -14.22 10.10
CA THR A 56 10.41 -13.67 10.82
C THR A 56 11.75 -13.95 10.15
N GLU A 57 11.80 -14.86 9.17
CA GLU A 57 13.05 -15.32 8.55
C GLU A 57 13.28 -14.79 7.13
N ASP A 58 12.22 -14.60 6.34
CA ASP A 58 12.26 -14.04 4.98
C ASP A 58 11.03 -13.15 4.76
N PHE A 59 11.22 -11.88 4.37
CA PHE A 59 10.17 -10.85 4.12
C PHE A 59 9.08 -11.25 3.09
N TRP A 60 9.23 -12.44 2.51
CA TRP A 60 8.46 -12.96 1.40
C TRP A 60 7.55 -14.11 1.79
N ASP A 61 7.62 -14.58 3.03
CA ASP A 61 6.77 -15.65 3.50
C ASP A 61 5.38 -15.09 3.85
N ILE A 62 4.34 -15.89 3.64
CA ILE A 62 3.04 -15.64 4.28
C ILE A 62 3.04 -16.43 5.58
N PHE A 63 2.88 -15.74 6.71
CA PHE A 63 2.64 -16.38 7.99
C PHE A 63 1.19 -16.16 8.41
N LEU A 64 0.44 -17.26 8.56
CA LEU A 64 -0.93 -17.28 9.05
C LEU A 64 -0.94 -17.85 10.47
N ASP A 65 -1.21 -17.02 11.47
CA ASP A 65 -1.41 -17.45 12.86
C ASP A 65 -2.91 -17.59 13.15
N PHE A 66 -3.30 -18.80 13.53
CA PHE A 66 -4.68 -19.15 13.87
C PHE A 66 -4.92 -19.13 15.39
N GLY A 67 -3.89 -18.79 16.18
CA GLY A 67 -3.92 -18.75 17.63
C GLY A 67 -3.75 -20.12 18.29
N GLY A 68 -3.51 -20.10 19.61
CA GLY A 68 -3.36 -21.33 20.39
C GLY A 68 -2.14 -22.18 20.03
N GLY A 69 -1.14 -21.60 19.35
CA GLY A 69 0.06 -22.30 18.87
C GLY A 69 -0.17 -23.09 17.58
N ASN A 70 -1.08 -22.60 16.71
CA ASN A 70 -1.39 -23.19 15.41
C ASN A 70 -1.09 -22.15 14.33
N SER A 71 -0.25 -22.50 13.37
CA SER A 71 0.10 -21.59 12.28
C SER A 71 0.48 -22.35 11.02
N VAL A 72 0.40 -21.66 9.89
CA VAL A 72 1.01 -22.11 8.64
C VAL A 72 1.94 -21.02 8.11
N THR A 73 3.19 -21.39 7.82
CA THR A 73 4.11 -20.57 7.03
C THR A 73 4.13 -21.08 5.59
N ILE A 74 3.77 -20.23 4.64
CA ILE A 74 3.93 -20.49 3.20
C ILE A 74 5.23 -19.82 2.76
N LYS A 75 6.27 -20.63 2.52
CA LYS A 75 7.60 -20.12 2.16
C LYS A 75 7.55 -19.40 0.83
N GLY A 76 8.00 -18.15 0.78
CA GLY A 76 7.98 -17.34 -0.44
C GLY A 76 6.58 -17.05 -0.98
N GLY A 77 5.54 -17.13 -0.14
CA GLY A 77 4.14 -16.95 -0.57
C GLY A 77 3.83 -15.56 -1.16
N PHE A 78 4.61 -14.53 -0.84
CA PHE A 78 4.50 -13.18 -1.41
C PHE A 78 5.48 -12.91 -2.58
N ILE A 79 6.26 -13.90 -3.04
CA ILE A 79 7.19 -13.68 -4.17
C ILE A 79 6.39 -13.49 -5.47
N GLY A 80 6.61 -12.36 -6.14
CA GLY A 80 5.99 -12.05 -7.42
C GLY A 80 6.35 -12.99 -8.55
N GLY A 81 5.35 -13.30 -9.38
CA GLY A 81 5.54 -14.11 -10.60
C GLY A 81 5.46 -15.62 -10.41
N GLY A 82 5.09 -16.08 -9.22
CA GLY A 82 4.80 -17.48 -8.94
C GLY A 82 4.36 -17.69 -7.50
N THR A 83 3.05 -17.80 -7.27
CA THR A 83 2.49 -18.07 -5.95
C THR A 83 2.75 -19.52 -5.55
N VAL A 84 3.04 -19.74 -4.27
CA VAL A 84 3.22 -21.08 -3.69
C VAL A 84 1.88 -21.71 -3.31
N ILE A 85 0.86 -20.87 -3.10
CA ILE A 85 -0.54 -21.22 -2.91
C ILE A 85 -1.36 -20.18 -3.67
N GLU A 86 -2.32 -20.60 -4.49
CA GLU A 86 -3.24 -19.67 -5.15
C GLU A 86 -4.44 -19.32 -4.27
N GLU A 87 -4.85 -20.25 -3.40
CA GLU A 87 -6.07 -20.11 -2.62
C GLU A 87 -5.93 -20.65 -1.19
N VAL A 88 -6.38 -19.86 -0.21
CA VAL A 88 -6.68 -20.33 1.14
C VAL A 88 -8.20 -20.44 1.28
N ARG A 89 -8.71 -21.63 1.57
CA ARG A 89 -10.15 -21.93 1.65
C ARG A 89 -10.56 -22.25 3.07
N PHE A 90 -11.66 -21.66 3.50
CA PHE A 90 -12.28 -21.86 4.82
C PHE A 90 -13.56 -22.69 4.69
N ASP A 91 -13.97 -23.34 5.78
CA ASP A 91 -15.19 -24.17 5.82
C ASP A 91 -16.49 -23.38 5.55
N ASP A 92 -16.50 -22.06 5.83
CA ASP A 92 -17.63 -21.17 5.54
C ASP A 92 -17.77 -20.78 4.05
N SER A 93 -16.96 -21.39 3.19
CA SER A 93 -16.82 -21.09 1.75
C SER A 93 -16.13 -19.75 1.44
N THR A 94 -15.56 -19.07 2.43
CA THR A 94 -14.64 -17.96 2.20
C THR A 94 -13.37 -18.50 1.53
N MET A 95 -12.87 -17.73 0.57
CA MET A 95 -11.65 -18.00 -0.17
C MET A 95 -10.82 -16.73 -0.18
N TRP A 96 -9.54 -16.85 0.16
CA TRP A 96 -8.56 -15.80 0.00
C TRP A 96 -7.59 -16.17 -1.11
N THR A 97 -7.43 -15.27 -2.07
CA THR A 97 -6.29 -15.24 -2.98
C THR A 97 -5.08 -14.63 -2.27
N VAL A 98 -3.89 -14.72 -2.87
CA VAL A 98 -2.70 -14.03 -2.33
C VAL A 98 -2.91 -12.52 -2.27
N ASP A 99 -3.61 -11.93 -3.24
CA ASP A 99 -3.91 -10.48 -3.23
C ASP A 99 -4.86 -10.11 -2.08
N ASP A 100 -5.83 -10.98 -1.75
CA ASP A 100 -6.68 -10.77 -0.56
C ASP A 100 -5.83 -10.84 0.72
N ILE A 101 -4.88 -11.77 0.82
CA ILE A 101 -3.98 -11.89 1.97
C ILE A 101 -3.08 -10.65 2.09
N ARG A 102 -2.58 -10.11 0.97
CA ARG A 102 -1.81 -8.85 0.95
C ARG A 102 -2.62 -7.70 1.52
N GLN A 103 -3.86 -7.53 1.04
CA GLN A 103 -4.73 -6.46 1.53
C GLN A 103 -5.08 -6.64 3.01
N LEU A 104 -5.42 -7.86 3.43
CA LEU A 104 -5.72 -8.17 4.83
C LEU A 104 -4.51 -7.90 5.74
N TYR A 105 -3.29 -8.21 5.28
CA TYR A 105 -2.07 -7.87 5.99
C TYR A 105 -1.93 -6.35 6.16
N LEU A 106 -2.08 -5.57 5.09
CA LEU A 106 -2.02 -4.11 5.14
C LEU A 106 -3.07 -3.55 6.10
N ASP A 107 -4.32 -4.01 6.00
CA ASP A 107 -5.42 -3.59 6.87
C ASP A 107 -5.19 -3.91 8.36
N GLN A 108 -4.43 -4.98 8.65
CA GLN A 108 -4.06 -5.39 10.02
C GLN A 108 -2.93 -4.55 10.61
N ILE A 109 -1.96 -4.12 9.79
CA ILE A 109 -0.83 -3.29 10.26
C ILE A 109 -1.17 -1.79 10.29
N SER A 110 -2.18 -1.35 9.54
CA SER A 110 -2.73 0.01 9.64
C SER A 110 -3.72 0.10 10.81
N THR A 111 -3.41 0.88 11.82
CA THR A 111 -4.20 1.08 13.04
C THR A 111 -4.69 2.52 13.14
N GLU A 112 -5.25 2.95 14.27
CA GLU A 112 -5.74 4.34 14.46
C GLU A 112 -4.68 5.23 15.15
N GLY A 113 -3.41 4.81 15.13
CA GLY A 113 -2.31 5.59 15.68
C GLY A 113 -1.06 5.42 14.83
N ASP A 114 0.02 6.12 15.21
CA ASP A 114 1.24 6.20 14.40
C ASP A 114 1.81 4.82 14.02
N ASP A 115 1.79 4.51 12.73
CA ASP A 115 2.20 3.24 12.15
C ASP A 115 3.36 3.37 11.16
N ALA A 116 4.08 2.27 10.98
CA ALA A 116 5.12 2.12 9.97
C ALA A 116 4.66 1.08 8.96
N ILE A 117 4.14 1.55 7.83
CA ILE A 117 3.50 0.73 6.80
C ILE A 117 4.46 0.52 5.65
N SER A 118 4.59 -0.73 5.24
CA SER A 118 5.44 -1.15 4.12
C SER A 118 4.59 -1.96 3.16
N GLY A 119 4.41 -1.43 1.96
CA GLY A 119 3.84 -2.11 0.80
C GLY A 119 4.68 -3.31 0.35
N PHE A 120 4.28 -3.91 -0.76
CA PHE A 120 4.92 -5.05 -1.39
C PHE A 120 5.78 -4.56 -2.56
N ILE A 121 6.88 -5.27 -2.85
CA ILE A 121 7.88 -4.77 -3.82
C ILE A 121 7.71 -5.36 -5.23
N ASP A 122 6.54 -5.94 -5.51
CA ASP A 122 6.28 -6.69 -6.74
C ASP A 122 4.86 -6.50 -7.30
N VAL A 123 4.02 -5.69 -6.63
CA VAL A 123 2.62 -5.49 -6.98
C VAL A 123 2.17 -4.07 -6.63
N SER A 124 1.11 -3.61 -7.30
CA SER A 124 0.37 -2.41 -6.89
C SER A 124 -0.39 -2.64 -5.60
N ASP A 125 -0.27 -1.72 -4.66
CA ASP A 125 -0.96 -1.74 -3.37
C ASP A 125 -2.09 -0.71 -3.27
N LEU A 126 -3.06 -1.04 -2.41
CA LEU A 126 -4.04 -0.08 -1.90
C LEU A 126 -3.81 0.07 -0.39
N ILE A 127 -3.24 1.20 0.01
CA ILE A 127 -2.86 1.46 1.40
C ILE A 127 -3.77 2.52 1.98
N HIS A 128 -4.47 2.18 3.06
CA HIS A 128 -5.18 3.10 3.93
C HIS A 128 -4.48 3.11 5.30
N ALA A 129 -3.80 4.20 5.64
CA ALA A 129 -3.03 4.29 6.88
C ALA A 129 -3.90 4.58 8.11
N LYS A 130 -5.03 5.28 7.88
CA LYS A 130 -6.06 5.65 8.88
C LYS A 130 -5.64 6.88 9.68
N ALA A 131 -5.98 6.94 10.96
CA ALA A 131 -5.56 8.04 11.80
C ALA A 131 -4.17 7.76 12.38
N GLY A 132 -3.38 8.80 12.62
CA GLY A 132 -2.02 8.64 13.15
C GLY A 132 -1.03 9.45 12.32
N ASN A 133 0.17 9.68 12.84
CA ASN A 133 1.25 10.23 12.03
C ASN A 133 2.05 9.06 11.46
N ASP A 134 1.74 8.67 10.24
CA ASP A 134 2.21 7.42 9.66
C ASP A 134 3.46 7.60 8.82
N THR A 135 4.25 6.53 8.70
CA THR A 135 5.34 6.44 7.72
C THR A 135 5.04 5.32 6.75
N ILE A 136 4.83 5.66 5.48
CA ILE A 136 4.33 4.74 4.45
C ILE A 136 5.36 4.62 3.33
N TYR A 137 5.64 3.38 2.93
CA TYR A 137 6.45 3.05 1.75
C TYR A 137 5.65 2.16 0.79
N GLY A 138 5.33 2.65 -0.42
CA GLY A 138 4.65 1.87 -1.46
C GLY A 138 5.54 0.76 -2.06
N TYR A 139 6.78 1.12 -2.37
CA TYR A 139 7.84 0.31 -2.98
C TYR A 139 7.76 0.16 -4.49
N SER A 140 7.15 -0.88 -5.03
CA SER A 140 7.19 -1.12 -6.46
C SER A 140 5.81 -1.55 -6.93
N GLY A 141 5.28 -0.86 -7.92
CA GLY A 141 3.90 -1.03 -8.32
C GLY A 141 3.30 0.34 -8.53
N ASN A 142 2.14 0.39 -9.19
CA ASN A 142 1.39 1.62 -9.29
C ASN A 142 0.44 1.68 -8.08
N ASP A 143 0.87 2.34 -7.01
CA ASP A 143 0.21 2.28 -5.70
C ASP A 143 -0.87 3.34 -5.55
N ALA A 144 -1.87 3.05 -4.74
CA ALA A 144 -2.87 4.02 -4.28
C ALA A 144 -2.73 4.16 -2.76
N ILE A 145 -2.15 5.29 -2.33
CA ILE A 145 -1.77 5.53 -0.95
C ILE A 145 -2.63 6.65 -0.35
N TYR A 146 -3.31 6.34 0.75
CA TYR A 146 -4.13 7.24 1.53
C TYR A 146 -3.55 7.34 2.94
N GLY A 147 -2.95 8.50 3.28
CA GLY A 147 -2.49 8.79 4.64
C GLY A 147 -3.68 8.96 5.61
N GLU A 148 -4.72 9.66 5.16
CA GLU A 148 -5.98 9.90 5.89
C GLU A 148 -5.90 10.98 6.98
N GLU A 149 -5.83 10.69 8.28
CA GLU A 149 -5.81 11.73 9.33
C GLU A 149 -4.49 11.74 10.11
N GLY A 150 -3.67 12.77 9.95
CA GLY A 150 -2.45 12.99 10.73
C GLY A 150 -1.35 13.62 9.89
N ASP A 151 -0.20 13.89 10.51
CA ASP A 151 0.96 14.45 9.79
C ASP A 151 1.81 13.28 9.24
N ASP A 152 1.58 12.88 7.99
CA ASP A 152 2.13 11.66 7.42
C ASP A 152 3.44 11.87 6.64
N ILE A 153 4.21 10.79 6.49
CA ILE A 153 5.39 10.72 5.62
C ILE A 153 5.15 9.59 4.61
N ILE A 154 4.98 9.95 3.33
CA ILE A 154 4.58 9.02 2.28
C ILE A 154 5.65 8.97 1.17
N PHE A 155 6.14 7.77 0.89
CA PHE A 155 7.04 7.47 -0.23
C PHE A 155 6.35 6.48 -1.18
N GLY A 156 6.01 6.92 -2.40
CA GLY A 156 5.51 6.03 -3.48
C GLY A 156 6.59 5.03 -3.89
N ASN A 157 7.75 5.56 -4.29
CA ASN A 157 8.93 4.84 -4.80
C ASN A 157 8.82 4.51 -6.29
N ASP A 158 8.86 3.25 -6.72
CA ASP A 158 8.88 2.89 -8.14
C ASP A 158 7.46 2.60 -8.66
N GLY A 159 7.02 3.31 -9.70
CA GLY A 159 5.73 3.07 -10.36
C GLY A 159 4.96 4.37 -10.55
N ASP A 160 3.81 4.29 -11.23
CA ASP A 160 2.94 5.46 -11.40
C ASP A 160 1.95 5.52 -10.22
N ASP A 161 2.29 6.28 -9.18
CA ASP A 161 1.57 6.26 -7.90
C ASP A 161 0.47 7.32 -7.82
N THR A 162 -0.55 7.05 -7.01
CA THR A 162 -1.54 8.03 -6.57
C THR A 162 -1.44 8.23 -5.07
N ILE A 163 -1.03 9.43 -4.65
CA ILE A 163 -0.76 9.77 -3.26
C ILE A 163 -1.76 10.82 -2.79
N ILE A 164 -2.49 10.48 -1.72
CA ILE A 164 -3.39 11.38 -1.00
C ILE A 164 -2.89 11.44 0.45
N GLY A 165 -2.28 12.56 0.83
CA GLY A 165 -1.86 12.79 2.22
C GLY A 165 -3.07 12.73 3.16
N GLY A 166 -4.05 13.59 2.91
CA GLY A 166 -5.29 13.62 3.68
C GLY A 166 -5.33 14.86 4.56
N GLN A 167 -5.94 14.78 5.74
CA GLN A 167 -5.94 15.88 6.69
C GLN A 167 -4.68 15.86 7.54
N GLY A 168 -3.88 16.92 7.49
CA GLY A 168 -2.66 17.02 8.27
C GLY A 168 -1.66 17.98 7.67
N ASN A 169 -0.38 17.75 7.92
CA ASN A 169 0.69 18.43 7.19
C ASN A 169 1.65 17.34 6.72
N ASP A 170 1.42 16.89 5.49
CA ASP A 170 2.04 15.67 5.00
C ASP A 170 3.34 15.95 4.24
N TYR A 171 4.28 15.02 4.31
CA TYR A 171 5.48 15.01 3.48
C TYR A 171 5.36 13.89 2.44
N LEU A 172 5.32 14.28 1.17
CA LEU A 172 4.97 13.43 0.05
C LEU A 172 6.13 13.34 -0.94
N VAL A 173 6.51 12.12 -1.29
CA VAL A 173 7.54 11.81 -2.28
C VAL A 173 6.95 10.79 -3.25
N GLY A 174 6.87 11.14 -4.53
CA GLY A 174 6.35 10.25 -5.57
C GLY A 174 7.36 9.17 -5.89
N GLY A 175 8.59 9.57 -6.19
CA GLY A 175 9.68 8.69 -6.58
C GLY A 175 9.83 8.63 -8.10
N ALA A 176 9.89 7.42 -8.65
CA ALA A 176 10.14 7.16 -10.06
C ALA A 176 8.86 6.71 -10.75
N GLY A 177 8.33 7.53 -11.63
CA GLY A 177 7.14 7.20 -12.42
C GLY A 177 6.44 8.47 -12.85
N SER A 178 5.18 8.33 -13.25
CA SER A 178 4.28 9.46 -13.48
C SER A 178 3.26 9.53 -12.35
N ASP A 179 3.61 10.26 -11.29
CA ASP A 179 2.84 10.24 -10.06
C ASP A 179 1.71 11.26 -10.05
N THR A 180 0.69 11.00 -9.24
CA THR A 180 -0.45 11.88 -9.01
C THR A 180 -0.61 12.18 -7.53
N PHE A 181 -0.39 13.44 -7.16
CA PHE A 181 -0.64 13.95 -5.81
C PHE A 181 -2.02 14.59 -5.77
N VAL A 182 -2.91 14.12 -4.90
CA VAL A 182 -4.25 14.69 -4.74
C VAL A 182 -4.26 15.65 -3.56
N PHE A 183 -4.74 16.87 -3.79
CA PHE A 183 -4.86 17.89 -2.76
C PHE A 183 -6.27 18.49 -2.75
N ASN A 184 -6.87 18.53 -1.57
CA ASN A 184 -8.18 19.11 -1.32
C ASN A 184 -8.08 20.37 -0.44
N ALA A 185 -9.16 21.16 -0.41
CA ALA A 185 -9.17 22.45 0.27
C ALA A 185 -9.05 22.38 1.81
N THR A 186 -9.03 21.18 2.40
CA THR A 186 -9.00 20.93 3.85
C THR A 186 -7.84 20.06 4.29
N ASP A 187 -6.91 19.76 3.38
CA ASP A 187 -5.85 18.77 3.62
C ASP A 187 -4.74 19.34 4.48
N GLY A 188 -4.59 20.66 4.54
CA GLY A 188 -3.62 21.34 5.40
C GLY A 188 -2.37 21.76 4.64
N GLN A 189 -1.19 21.56 5.22
CA GLN A 189 0.07 22.14 4.73
C GLN A 189 1.03 21.07 4.21
N ASP A 190 0.76 20.57 3.01
CA ASP A 190 1.51 19.43 2.51
C ASP A 190 2.73 19.86 1.71
N TRP A 191 3.70 18.95 1.66
CA TRP A 191 5.00 19.20 1.10
C TRP A 191 5.36 18.08 0.11
N ILE A 192 5.29 18.40 -1.18
CA ILE A 192 5.73 17.53 -2.25
C ILE A 192 7.22 17.82 -2.51
N ASP A 193 8.07 16.83 -2.29
CA ASP A 193 9.53 17.04 -2.29
C ASP A 193 10.17 16.87 -3.68
N ASP A 194 9.59 16.07 -4.57
CA ASP A 194 10.26 15.60 -5.79
C ASP A 194 9.45 15.75 -7.09
N LEU A 195 8.40 16.58 -7.09
CA LEU A 195 7.54 16.81 -8.27
C LEU A 195 8.35 17.03 -9.57
N GLU A 196 8.28 16.08 -10.49
CA GLU A 196 8.86 16.16 -11.83
C GLU A 196 7.92 16.86 -12.81
N VAL A 197 8.18 18.15 -13.05
CA VAL A 197 7.43 18.98 -14.00
C VAL A 197 7.32 18.34 -15.39
N GLY A 198 6.10 18.25 -15.91
CA GLY A 198 5.77 17.65 -17.19
C GLY A 198 5.57 16.13 -17.14
N ILE A 199 5.92 15.49 -16.03
CA ILE A 199 5.69 14.06 -15.77
C ILE A 199 4.55 13.95 -14.77
N ASP A 200 4.78 14.35 -13.53
CA ASP A 200 3.82 14.22 -12.43
C ASP A 200 2.60 15.14 -12.57
N LYS A 201 1.60 14.86 -11.74
CA LYS A 201 0.32 15.57 -11.72
C LYS A 201 -0.05 15.95 -10.30
N ILE A 202 -0.62 17.14 -10.16
CA ILE A 202 -1.32 17.58 -8.96
C ILE A 202 -2.80 17.64 -9.28
N ASP A 203 -3.59 16.81 -8.63
CA ASP A 203 -5.04 16.83 -8.74
C ASP A 203 -5.65 17.85 -7.79
N LEU A 204 -6.24 18.89 -8.36
CA LEU A 204 -6.88 20.01 -7.65
C LEU A 204 -8.41 19.99 -7.81
N ARG A 205 -9.01 18.88 -8.25
CA ARG A 205 -10.48 18.76 -8.38
C ARG A 205 -11.20 19.00 -7.05
N GLY A 206 -10.54 18.78 -5.91
CA GLY A 206 -11.02 19.08 -4.56
C GLY A 206 -10.93 20.55 -4.14
N VAL A 207 -10.33 21.44 -4.95
CA VAL A 207 -10.05 22.83 -4.57
C VAL A 207 -10.86 23.82 -5.41
N THR A 208 -11.98 24.28 -4.85
CA THR A 208 -12.98 25.07 -5.61
C THR A 208 -12.52 26.43 -6.13
N ASN A 209 -11.43 27.00 -5.60
CA ASN A 209 -10.84 28.27 -6.04
C ASN A 209 -9.61 28.10 -6.95
N LEU A 210 -9.19 26.86 -7.25
CA LEU A 210 -8.11 26.54 -8.17
C LEU A 210 -8.67 25.73 -9.34
N THR A 211 -9.48 26.37 -10.19
CA THR A 211 -10.26 25.67 -11.24
C THR A 211 -9.55 25.59 -12.59
N ASN A 212 -8.42 26.28 -12.73
CA ASN A 212 -7.63 26.32 -13.94
C ASN A 212 -6.21 26.82 -13.63
N PHE A 213 -5.32 26.72 -14.61
CA PHE A 213 -3.92 27.11 -14.44
C PHE A 213 -3.70 28.60 -14.14
N ALA A 214 -4.59 29.50 -14.59
CA ALA A 214 -4.48 30.91 -14.24
C ALA A 214 -4.76 31.15 -12.75
N ASP A 215 -5.67 30.37 -12.15
CA ASP A 215 -5.93 30.39 -10.70
C ASP A 215 -4.71 29.90 -9.92
N VAL A 216 -4.05 28.83 -10.39
CA VAL A 216 -2.79 28.31 -9.81
C VAL A 216 -1.74 29.42 -9.77
N LEU A 217 -1.46 30.08 -10.90
CA LEU A 217 -0.47 31.16 -10.95
C LEU A 217 -0.84 32.36 -10.09
N ALA A 218 -2.14 32.67 -9.96
CA ALA A 218 -2.61 33.78 -9.13
C ALA A 218 -2.50 33.51 -7.62
N ASN A 219 -2.52 32.24 -7.22
CA ASN A 219 -2.43 31.79 -5.83
C ASN A 219 -1.09 31.12 -5.50
N ALA A 220 -0.09 31.23 -6.38
CA ALA A 220 1.25 30.73 -6.14
C ALA A 220 2.19 31.84 -5.65
N SER A 221 3.14 31.50 -4.79
CA SER A 221 4.22 32.40 -4.37
C SER A 221 5.57 31.67 -4.29
N GLU A 222 6.65 32.41 -4.51
CA GLU A 222 8.02 31.91 -4.46
C GLU A 222 8.83 32.83 -3.54
N TRP A 223 8.99 32.41 -2.27
CA TRP A 223 9.75 33.15 -1.26
C TRP A 223 11.24 32.80 -1.28
N VAL A 224 11.54 31.58 -1.72
CA VAL A 224 12.89 31.04 -1.89
C VAL A 224 12.99 30.59 -3.34
N SER A 225 14.09 30.93 -4.00
CA SER A 225 14.31 30.53 -5.40
C SER A 225 14.22 29.01 -5.51
N GLY A 226 13.33 28.52 -6.36
CA GLY A 226 13.13 27.10 -6.59
C GLY A 226 12.13 26.40 -5.66
N THR A 227 11.35 27.13 -4.84
CA THR A 227 10.26 26.51 -4.07
C THR A 227 8.96 27.27 -4.29
N THR A 228 7.94 26.59 -4.79
CA THR A 228 6.60 27.16 -5.01
C THR A 228 5.68 26.83 -3.83
N TRP A 229 4.93 27.82 -3.37
CA TRP A 229 3.83 27.64 -2.41
C TRP A 229 2.53 27.94 -3.12
N LEU A 230 1.63 26.97 -3.22
CA LEU A 230 0.31 27.08 -3.86
C LEU A 230 -0.78 27.07 -2.79
N TYR A 231 -1.49 28.19 -2.64
CA TYR A 231 -2.47 28.37 -1.56
C TYR A 231 -3.89 28.04 -2.04
N ALA A 232 -4.54 27.09 -1.38
CA ALA A 232 -6.00 26.99 -1.41
C ALA A 232 -6.62 28.06 -0.51
N ASP A 233 -6.07 28.25 0.70
CA ASP A 233 -6.37 29.37 1.57
C ASP A 233 -5.16 29.73 2.49
N ALA A 234 -5.41 30.45 3.59
CA ALA A 234 -4.34 30.89 4.50
C ALA A 234 -3.73 29.76 5.35
N ASN A 235 -4.45 28.66 5.53
CA ASN A 235 -4.04 27.50 6.34
C ASN A 235 -3.86 26.23 5.51
N ASN A 236 -4.40 26.19 4.29
CA ASN A 236 -4.30 25.04 3.39
C ASN A 236 -3.47 25.39 2.15
N TYR A 237 -2.32 24.77 1.98
CA TYR A 237 -1.42 25.03 0.86
C TYR A 237 -0.49 23.85 0.56
N LEU A 238 -0.03 23.77 -0.69
CA LEU A 238 1.03 22.86 -1.11
C LEU A 238 2.35 23.61 -1.20
N ARG A 239 3.41 23.02 -0.65
CA ARG A 239 4.80 23.38 -0.95
C ARG A 239 5.37 22.40 -1.96
N LEU A 240 5.85 22.92 -3.09
CA LEU A 240 6.54 22.18 -4.14
C LEU A 240 8.04 22.49 -4.05
N GLU A 241 8.82 21.56 -3.49
CA GLU A 241 10.26 21.74 -3.36
C GLU A 241 10.96 21.59 -4.71
N GLY A 242 12.00 22.39 -4.95
CA GLY A 242 12.77 22.33 -6.20
C GLY A 242 12.05 22.86 -7.45
N VAL A 243 10.75 23.19 -7.36
CA VAL A 243 9.94 23.67 -8.47
C VAL A 243 9.66 25.17 -8.35
N SER A 244 10.19 25.96 -9.30
CA SER A 244 9.85 27.39 -9.45
C SER A 244 8.53 27.58 -10.20
N ILE A 245 7.79 28.64 -9.87
CA ILE A 245 6.52 28.99 -10.52
C ILE A 245 6.68 29.12 -12.04
N ALA A 246 7.83 29.64 -12.49
CA ALA A 246 8.12 29.83 -13.91
C ALA A 246 8.25 28.51 -14.69
N ASN A 247 8.48 27.38 -14.01
CA ASN A 247 8.61 26.07 -14.62
C ASN A 247 7.27 25.32 -14.70
N LEU A 248 6.29 25.67 -13.86
CA LEU A 248 4.97 25.04 -13.86
C LEU A 248 4.28 25.14 -15.23
N GLN A 249 3.56 24.10 -15.57
CA GLN A 249 2.81 23.96 -16.80
C GLN A 249 1.36 23.60 -16.50
N ALA A 250 0.43 24.03 -17.37
CA ALA A 250 -0.97 23.66 -17.22
C ALA A 250 -1.19 22.14 -17.25
N GLY A 251 -0.27 21.38 -17.88
CA GLY A 251 -0.32 19.93 -17.93
C GLY A 251 0.12 19.24 -16.63
N ASP A 252 0.66 19.95 -15.65
CA ASP A 252 1.04 19.40 -14.34
C ASP A 252 -0.15 19.34 -13.38
N PHE A 253 -1.33 19.83 -13.80
CA PHE A 253 -2.49 19.96 -12.92
C PHE A 253 -3.74 19.32 -13.53
N ILE A 254 -4.55 18.71 -12.68
CA ILE A 254 -5.88 18.20 -13.02
C ILE A 254 -6.92 19.12 -12.36
N PHE A 255 -7.88 19.59 -13.16
CA PHE A 255 -8.93 20.50 -12.72
C PHE A 255 -10.33 19.87 -12.93
N ALA A 256 -11.34 20.39 -12.25
CA ALA A 256 -12.74 19.96 -12.36
C ALA A 256 -13.44 20.46 -13.64
#